data_AF-A0A4P7GMN1-F1
#
_entry.id   AF-A0A4P7GMN1-F1
#
_cell.length_a   1.000
_cell.length_b   1.000
_cell.length_c   1.000
_cell.angle_alpha   90.00
_cell.angle_beta   90.00
_cell.angle_gamma   90.00
#
_symmetry.space_group_name_H-M   'P 1'
#
loop_
_entity.id
_entity.type
_entity.pdbx_description
1 polymer ?
#
loop_
_entity_poly.entity_id
_entity_poly.type
_entity_poly.pdbx_seq_one_letter_code
_entity_poly.pdbx_strand_id
1 'polypeptide(L)'
;MPQLAVVGLLLVLLAACSSSGDGEPEPAAVTGSPDQTALRQDLATLFAGDSPRPADVADGECFADRLLADTTPEQLQEGGLTDSSGQLVGELPSLPEELAGTVADAQLACIDVVESSTRALTAARKGDLDAEAYADCLRRDLPPDTQREALVATLMGEWDDPALGRLADAQLACVDEQQRP
;
A
#
# COMPACT_ATOMS: atom_id res chain seq x y z
N MET A 1 -12.58 20.57 41.62
CA MET A 1 -11.72 20.01 42.70
C MET A 1 -12.67 19.36 43.69
N PRO A 2 -12.55 18.08 44.07
CA PRO A 2 -11.33 17.26 44.35
C PRO A 2 -11.14 16.14 43.28
N GLN A 3 -9.95 15.64 42.91
CA GLN A 3 -8.85 14.95 43.60
C GLN A 3 -9.23 13.66 44.36
N LEU A 4 -8.83 12.51 43.82
CA LEU A 4 -8.30 11.38 44.58
C LEU A 4 -7.34 10.58 43.66
N ALA A 5 -6.07 10.59 44.05
CA ALA A 5 -5.02 9.74 43.52
C ALA A 5 -5.12 8.34 44.16
N VAL A 6 -4.73 7.30 43.42
CA VAL A 6 -4.19 6.06 44.00
C VAL A 6 -2.96 5.65 43.22
N VAL A 7 -1.85 5.67 43.95
CA VAL A 7 -0.54 5.09 43.66
C VAL A 7 -0.57 3.62 44.09
N GLY A 8 0.13 2.76 43.36
CA GLY A 8 0.53 1.40 43.79
C GLY A 8 0.29 0.38 42.67
N LEU A 9 1.18 -0.56 42.35
CA LEU A 9 2.35 -1.08 43.05
C LEU A 9 3.13 -1.95 42.03
N LEU A 10 4.46 -1.90 42.08
CA LEU A 10 5.37 -2.86 41.42
C LEU A 10 5.00 -4.31 41.79
N LEU A 11 5.22 -5.25 40.85
CA LEU A 11 5.81 -6.55 41.16
C LEU A 11 6.53 -7.15 39.93
N VAL A 12 7.77 -7.54 40.21
CA VAL A 12 8.81 -8.16 39.38
C VAL A 12 8.47 -9.63 39.10
N LEU A 13 8.69 -10.11 37.88
CA LEU A 13 9.04 -11.50 37.62
C LEU A 13 10.19 -11.59 36.62
N LEU A 14 11.35 -11.93 37.16
CA LEU A 14 12.51 -12.47 36.44
C LEU A 14 12.16 -13.87 35.91
N ALA A 15 12.40 -14.10 34.63
CA ALA A 15 12.66 -15.43 34.10
C ALA A 15 13.93 -15.36 33.23
N ALA A 16 15.04 -15.78 33.82
CA ALA A 16 16.26 -16.11 33.12
C ALA A 16 16.13 -17.53 32.55
N CYS A 17 16.24 -17.67 31.22
CA CYS A 17 16.61 -18.92 30.59
C CYS A 17 17.81 -18.64 29.68
N SER A 18 18.97 -19.06 30.16
CA SER A 18 20.18 -19.23 29.35
C SER A 18 20.08 -20.59 28.69
N SER A 19 20.12 -20.65 27.36
CA SER A 19 20.27 -21.89 26.60
C SER A 19 21.21 -21.61 25.43
N SER A 20 22.48 -21.95 25.62
CA SER A 20 23.46 -22.06 24.55
C SER A 20 23.10 -23.27 23.68
N GLY A 21 22.78 -23.03 22.41
CA GLY A 21 22.64 -24.04 21.37
C GLY A 21 23.59 -23.70 20.23
N ASP A 22 24.51 -24.62 19.95
CA ASP A 22 25.50 -24.53 18.88
C ASP A 22 24.85 -24.46 17.49
N GLY A 23 25.55 -23.76 16.59
CA GLY A 23 25.04 -23.22 15.35
C GLY A 23 24.64 -24.23 14.27
N GLU A 24 23.63 -23.79 13.51
CA GLU A 24 23.32 -24.19 12.16
C GLU A 24 23.27 -22.87 11.34
N PRO A 25 23.79 -22.79 10.11
CA PRO A 25 23.85 -21.53 9.39
C PRO A 25 22.44 -21.13 8.95
N GLU A 26 21.79 -20.29 9.76
CA GLU A 26 20.54 -19.61 9.44
C GLU A 26 20.74 -18.76 8.17
N PRO A 27 19.74 -18.74 7.26
CA PRO A 27 19.74 -17.80 6.14
C PRO A 27 19.81 -16.38 6.71
N ALA A 28 20.66 -15.54 6.13
CA ALA A 28 20.92 -14.19 6.59
C ALA A 28 19.63 -13.46 6.98
N ALA A 29 19.37 -13.36 8.29
CA ALA A 29 18.34 -12.49 8.81
C ALA A 29 18.72 -11.07 8.38
N VAL A 30 17.87 -10.46 7.57
CA VAL A 30 17.97 -9.03 7.24
C VAL A 30 17.78 -8.28 8.56
N THR A 31 18.88 -7.98 9.25
CA THR A 31 18.87 -7.18 10.48
C THR A 31 18.65 -5.73 10.09
N GLY A 32 17.39 -5.37 9.82
CA GLY A 32 17.00 -3.97 9.63
C GLY A 32 17.28 -3.17 10.91
N SER A 33 17.69 -1.92 10.76
CA SER A 33 17.69 -0.97 11.88
C SER A 33 16.27 -0.89 12.48
N PRO A 34 16.10 -0.66 13.79
CA PRO A 34 14.80 -0.37 14.38
C PRO A 34 13.99 0.68 13.60
N ASP A 35 14.68 1.67 13.02
CA ASP A 35 14.07 2.73 12.21
C ASP A 35 13.52 2.21 10.87
N GLN A 36 14.19 1.21 10.26
CA GLN A 36 13.74 0.61 9.00
C GLN A 36 12.52 -0.31 9.22
N THR A 37 12.47 -1.00 10.37
CA THR A 37 11.29 -1.81 10.74
C THR A 37 10.07 -0.92 10.95
N ALA A 38 10.24 0.22 11.65
CA ALA A 38 9.16 1.18 11.86
C ALA A 38 8.66 1.78 10.54
N LEU A 39 9.58 2.24 9.68
CA LEU A 39 9.22 2.78 8.36
C LEU A 39 8.47 1.76 7.49
N ARG A 40 8.91 0.49 7.47
CA ARG A 40 8.19 -0.58 6.77
C ARG A 40 6.75 -0.71 7.27
N GLN A 41 6.55 -0.71 8.59
CA GLN A 41 5.22 -0.83 9.20
C GLN A 41 4.33 0.37 8.87
N ASP A 42 4.90 1.57 8.88
CA ASP A 42 4.20 2.79 8.53
C ASP A 42 3.77 2.77 7.05
N LEU A 43 4.66 2.36 6.13
CA LEU A 43 4.35 2.22 4.71
C LEU A 43 3.26 1.17 4.45
N ALA A 44 3.33 0.03 5.13
CA ALA A 44 2.31 -1.01 5.01
C ALA A 44 0.95 -0.53 5.51
N THR A 45 0.93 0.22 6.62
CA THR A 45 -0.30 0.81 7.19
C THR A 45 -0.88 1.87 6.27
N LEU A 46 -0.03 2.76 5.72
CA LEU A 46 -0.42 3.77 4.75
C LEU A 46 -1.13 3.14 3.55
N PHE A 47 -0.57 2.06 3.01
CA PHE A 47 -1.15 1.37 1.86
C PHE A 47 -2.46 0.64 2.20
N ALA A 48 -2.51 -0.06 3.33
CA ALA A 48 -3.67 -0.84 3.74
C ALA A 48 -4.87 0.04 4.13
N GLY A 49 -4.62 1.27 4.60
CA GLY A 49 -5.63 2.25 5.02
C GLY A 49 -6.15 2.01 6.45
N ASP A 50 -7.15 2.80 6.87
CA ASP A 50 -7.60 2.89 8.26
C ASP A 50 -8.39 1.67 8.79
N SER A 51 -8.97 0.87 7.91
CA SER A 51 -9.80 -0.29 8.28
C SER A 51 -9.57 -1.45 7.32
N PRO A 52 -8.35 -2.00 7.30
CA PRO A 52 -7.95 -2.96 6.30
C PRO A 52 -8.56 -4.33 6.58
N ARG A 53 -8.90 -5.06 5.51
CA ARG A 53 -9.20 -6.49 5.57
C ARG A 53 -7.87 -7.26 5.57
N PRO A 54 -7.86 -8.56 5.89
CA PRO A 54 -6.62 -9.34 5.89
C PRO A 54 -5.85 -9.31 4.56
N ALA A 55 -6.55 -9.26 3.42
CA ALA A 55 -5.92 -9.10 2.12
C ALA A 55 -5.25 -7.73 1.96
N ASP A 56 -5.90 -6.64 2.40
CA ASP A 56 -5.34 -5.28 2.32
C ASP A 56 -4.07 -5.16 3.19
N VAL A 57 -4.04 -5.84 4.34
CA VAL A 57 -2.82 -5.93 5.19
C VAL A 57 -1.69 -6.66 4.45
N ALA A 58 -1.97 -7.80 3.83
CA ALA A 58 -0.97 -8.55 3.07
C ALA A 58 -0.44 -7.76 1.86
N ASP A 59 -1.33 -7.06 1.14
CA ASP A 59 -0.97 -6.19 0.03
C ASP A 59 -0.09 -5.02 0.51
N GLY A 60 -0.40 -4.43 1.68
CA GLY A 60 0.40 -3.37 2.29
C GLY A 60 1.79 -3.84 2.73
N GLU A 61 1.91 -5.03 3.32
CA GLU A 61 3.21 -5.63 3.65
C GLU A 61 4.04 -5.90 2.40
N CYS A 62 3.43 -6.44 1.34
CA CYS A 62 4.08 -6.62 0.05
C CYS A 62 4.55 -5.28 -0.54
N PHE A 63 3.68 -4.26 -0.53
CA PHE A 63 4.00 -2.93 -1.06
C PHE A 63 5.21 -2.32 -0.34
N ALA A 64 5.22 -2.34 0.99
CA ALA A 64 6.32 -1.80 1.79
C ALA A 64 7.64 -2.51 1.47
N ASP A 65 7.61 -3.84 1.30
CA ASP A 65 8.79 -4.63 0.94
C ASP A 65 9.31 -4.32 -0.45
N ARG A 66 8.41 -4.18 -1.42
CA ARG A 66 8.77 -3.83 -2.79
C ARG A 66 9.35 -2.43 -2.85
N LEU A 67 8.70 -1.45 -2.22
CA LEU A 67 9.18 -0.08 -2.22
C LEU A 67 10.56 0.03 -1.58
N LEU A 68 10.77 -0.58 -0.41
CA LEU A 68 12.06 -0.53 0.29
C LEU A 68 13.17 -1.36 -0.36
N ALA A 69 12.83 -2.29 -1.26
CA ALA A 69 13.83 -2.99 -2.07
C ALA A 69 14.41 -2.10 -3.17
N ASP A 70 13.62 -1.16 -3.69
CA ASP A 70 13.96 -0.33 -4.85
C ASP A 70 14.17 1.16 -4.48
N THR A 71 14.12 1.50 -3.19
CA THR A 71 14.36 2.87 -2.68
C THR A 71 15.27 2.89 -1.45
N THR A 72 15.86 4.06 -1.17
CA THR A 72 16.56 4.34 0.10
C THR A 72 15.78 5.34 0.95
N PRO A 73 16.04 5.42 2.28
CA PRO A 73 15.45 6.43 3.14
C PRO A 73 15.65 7.87 2.64
N GLU A 74 16.81 8.16 2.06
CA GLU A 74 17.13 9.46 1.48
C GLU A 74 16.24 9.76 0.26
N GLN A 75 16.01 8.77 -0.63
CA GLN A 75 15.13 8.94 -1.79
C GLN A 75 13.67 9.17 -1.36
N LEU A 76 13.21 8.45 -0.34
CA LEU A 76 11.87 8.65 0.24
C LEU A 76 11.71 10.06 0.84
N GLN A 77 12.76 10.56 1.50
CA GLN A 77 12.76 11.91 2.08
C GLN A 77 12.85 13.00 1.01
N GLU A 78 13.74 12.85 0.03
CA GLU A 78 13.91 13.80 -1.08
C GLU A 78 12.65 13.90 -1.94
N GLY A 79 11.96 12.78 -2.15
CA GLY A 79 10.68 12.77 -2.85
C GLY A 79 9.46 13.11 -1.99
N GLY A 80 9.66 13.40 -0.69
CA GLY A 80 8.62 13.92 0.20
C GLY A 80 7.66 12.88 0.78
N LEU A 81 7.93 11.58 0.63
CA LEU A 81 7.17 10.53 1.33
C LEU A 81 7.49 10.50 2.82
N THR A 82 8.72 10.83 3.21
CA THR A 82 9.13 10.99 4.60
C THR A 82 9.64 12.40 4.91
N ASP A 83 9.55 12.81 6.16
CA ASP A 83 10.10 14.06 6.66
C ASP A 83 11.59 13.94 7.06
N SER A 84 12.19 15.03 7.56
CA SER A 84 13.60 15.04 7.99
C SER A 84 13.92 14.15 9.20
N SER A 85 12.90 13.62 9.88
CA SER A 85 13.05 12.64 10.95
C SER A 85 12.89 11.19 10.46
N GLY A 86 12.64 10.99 9.17
CA GLY A 86 12.43 9.68 8.56
C GLY A 86 11.02 9.12 8.77
N GLN A 87 10.09 9.92 9.27
CA GLN A 87 8.69 9.51 9.46
C GLN A 87 7.85 9.83 8.22
N LEU A 88 6.82 9.03 7.95
CA LEU A 88 5.88 9.34 6.88
C LEU A 88 5.20 10.70 7.10
N VAL A 89 5.06 11.45 6.03
CA VAL A 89 4.28 12.70 6.06
C VAL A 89 2.79 12.38 6.21
N GLY A 90 2.07 13.20 6.99
CA GLY A 90 0.64 12.98 7.25
C GLY A 90 -0.28 13.23 6.05
N GLU A 91 0.14 14.11 5.13
CA GLU A 91 -0.52 14.36 3.84
C GLU A 91 0.53 14.13 2.75
N LEU A 92 0.28 13.14 1.88
CA LEU A 92 1.21 12.80 0.81
C LEU A 92 1.24 13.92 -0.23
N PRO A 93 2.41 14.50 -0.54
CA PRO A 93 2.55 15.45 -1.63
C PRO A 93 2.44 14.72 -2.97
N SER A 94 2.27 15.50 -4.05
CA SER A 94 2.63 15.04 -5.39
C SER A 94 4.09 14.57 -5.39
N LEU A 95 4.32 13.37 -5.92
CA LEU A 95 5.65 12.78 -5.97
C LEU A 95 6.38 13.22 -7.25
N PRO A 96 7.72 13.32 -7.21
CA PRO A 96 8.52 13.45 -8.42
C PRO A 96 8.38 12.18 -9.27
N GLU A 97 8.48 12.32 -10.60
CA GLU A 97 8.24 11.25 -11.59
C GLU A 97 8.97 9.94 -11.27
N GLU A 98 10.26 10.02 -10.88
CA GLU A 98 11.06 8.85 -10.54
C GLU A 98 10.48 8.08 -9.35
N LEU A 99 10.17 8.76 -8.25
CA LEU A 99 9.60 8.12 -7.07
C LEU A 99 8.16 7.67 -7.32
N ALA A 100 7.37 8.43 -8.08
CA ALA A 100 6.03 8.04 -8.50
C ALA A 100 6.06 6.73 -9.30
N GLY A 101 7.03 6.60 -10.22
CA GLY A 101 7.29 5.36 -10.96
C GLY A 101 7.57 4.18 -10.04
N THR A 102 8.50 4.33 -9.10
CA THR A 102 8.86 3.26 -8.15
C THR A 102 7.70 2.86 -7.23
N VAL A 103 6.94 3.84 -6.73
CA VAL A 103 5.74 3.58 -5.91
C VAL A 103 4.68 2.86 -6.73
N ALA A 104 4.45 3.28 -7.98
CA ALA A 104 3.50 2.62 -8.87
C ALA A 104 3.89 1.17 -9.17
N ASP A 105 5.18 0.92 -9.44
CA ASP A 105 5.70 -0.42 -9.70
C ASP A 105 5.60 -1.32 -8.45
N ALA A 106 5.93 -0.80 -7.27
CA ALA A 106 5.76 -1.51 -6.00
C ALA A 106 4.29 -1.88 -5.74
N GLN A 107 3.36 -0.97 -6.01
CA GLN A 107 1.93 -1.21 -5.88
C GLN A 107 1.45 -2.28 -6.87
N LEU A 108 1.75 -2.12 -8.16
CA LEU A 108 1.30 -3.05 -9.21
C LEU A 108 1.94 -4.44 -9.11
N ALA A 109 3.08 -4.56 -8.43
CA ALA A 109 3.66 -5.86 -8.11
C ALA A 109 2.90 -6.63 -7.03
N CYS A 110 2.06 -5.95 -6.26
CA CYS A 110 1.37 -6.50 -5.09
C CYS A 110 -0.15 -6.56 -5.26
N ILE A 111 -0.74 -5.70 -6.10
CA ILE A 111 -2.19 -5.68 -6.33
C ILE A 111 -2.56 -5.95 -7.80
N ASP A 112 -3.69 -6.62 -8.01
CA ASP A 112 -4.42 -6.57 -9.29
C ASP A 112 -5.40 -5.38 -9.24
N VAL A 113 -5.12 -4.35 -10.04
CA VAL A 113 -5.97 -3.15 -10.14
C VAL A 113 -7.38 -3.51 -10.63
N VAL A 114 -7.50 -4.48 -11.52
CA VAL A 114 -8.80 -4.92 -12.04
C VAL A 114 -9.59 -5.63 -10.95
N GLU A 115 -8.95 -6.50 -10.17
CA GLU A 115 -9.60 -7.14 -9.02
C GLU A 115 -10.05 -6.10 -7.99
N SER A 116 -9.17 -5.15 -7.65
CA SER A 116 -9.45 -4.08 -6.69
C SER A 116 -10.60 -3.17 -7.16
N SER A 117 -10.60 -2.77 -8.43
CA SER A 117 -11.69 -1.99 -9.05
C SER A 117 -13.01 -2.77 -9.06
N THR A 118 -12.98 -4.04 -9.48
CA THR A 118 -14.16 -4.92 -9.53
C THR A 118 -14.80 -5.08 -8.16
N ARG A 119 -13.98 -5.32 -7.13
CA ARG A 119 -14.43 -5.44 -5.76
C ARG A 119 -15.05 -4.15 -5.24
N ALA A 120 -14.38 -3.01 -5.45
CA ALA A 120 -14.88 -1.70 -5.03
C ALA A 120 -16.24 -1.39 -5.69
N LEU A 121 -16.35 -1.62 -7.00
CA LEU A 121 -17.59 -1.37 -7.73
C LEU A 121 -18.70 -2.34 -7.32
N THR A 122 -18.41 -3.62 -7.14
CA THR A 122 -19.37 -4.61 -6.63
C THR A 122 -19.96 -4.17 -5.29
N ALA A 123 -19.11 -3.70 -4.38
CA ALA A 123 -19.54 -3.17 -3.09
C ALA A 123 -20.43 -1.91 -3.26
N ALA A 124 -20.01 -0.96 -4.11
CA ALA A 124 -20.77 0.26 -4.39
C ALA A 124 -22.16 -0.02 -5.02
N ARG A 125 -22.24 -1.05 -5.87
CA ARG A 125 -23.48 -1.51 -6.54
C ARG A 125 -24.28 -2.51 -5.70
N LYS A 126 -23.84 -2.82 -4.47
CA LYS A 126 -24.49 -3.78 -3.57
C LYS A 126 -24.70 -5.16 -4.21
N GLY A 127 -23.74 -5.60 -5.03
CA GLY A 127 -23.81 -6.86 -5.77
C GLY A 127 -24.59 -6.80 -7.08
N ASP A 128 -25.14 -5.65 -7.48
CA ASP A 128 -25.77 -5.43 -8.79
C ASP A 128 -24.72 -5.15 -9.88
N LEU A 129 -23.81 -6.11 -10.04
CA LEU A 129 -22.73 -6.12 -11.01
C LEU A 129 -22.38 -7.59 -11.31
N ASP A 130 -22.31 -7.96 -12.58
CA ASP A 130 -21.61 -9.18 -12.97
C ASP A 130 -20.11 -8.93 -12.84
N ALA A 131 -19.54 -9.35 -11.71
CA ALA A 131 -18.15 -9.08 -11.35
C ALA A 131 -17.16 -9.76 -12.31
N GLU A 132 -17.50 -10.95 -12.81
CA GLU A 132 -16.63 -11.69 -13.73
C GLU A 132 -16.62 -11.00 -15.11
N ALA A 133 -17.79 -10.68 -15.65
CA ALA A 133 -17.90 -9.97 -16.92
C ALA A 133 -17.27 -8.57 -16.89
N TYR A 134 -17.42 -7.84 -15.76
CA TYR A 134 -16.77 -6.54 -15.59
C TYR A 134 -15.24 -6.66 -15.52
N ALA A 135 -14.71 -7.63 -14.75
CA ALA A 135 -13.28 -7.86 -14.65
C ALA A 135 -12.67 -8.26 -16.00
N ASP A 136 -13.33 -9.13 -16.76
CA ASP A 136 -12.88 -9.54 -18.08
C ASP A 136 -12.87 -8.39 -19.09
N CYS A 137 -13.91 -7.54 -19.06
CA CYS A 137 -13.93 -6.32 -19.86
C CYS A 137 -12.77 -5.39 -19.49
N LEU A 138 -12.55 -5.12 -18.20
CA LEU A 138 -11.46 -4.26 -17.75
C LEU A 138 -10.09 -4.81 -18.14
N ARG A 139 -9.82 -6.11 -17.99
CA ARG A 139 -8.53 -6.70 -18.40
C ARG A 139 -8.27 -6.54 -19.89
N ARG A 140 -9.31 -6.61 -20.71
CA ARG A 140 -9.22 -6.40 -22.16
C ARG A 140 -8.93 -4.94 -22.51
N ASP A 141 -9.62 -4.01 -21.84
CA ASP A 141 -9.65 -2.60 -22.26
C ASP A 141 -8.66 -1.71 -21.47
N LEU A 142 -8.11 -2.23 -20.37
CA LEU A 142 -7.13 -1.56 -19.50
C LEU A 142 -5.83 -2.38 -19.38
N PRO A 143 -4.94 -2.33 -20.39
CA PRO A 143 -3.69 -3.10 -20.37
C PRO A 143 -2.74 -2.62 -19.24
N PRO A 144 -1.78 -3.47 -18.81
CA PRO A 144 -0.89 -3.16 -17.68
C PRO A 144 -0.14 -1.83 -17.80
N ASP A 145 0.33 -1.48 -19.00
CA ASP A 145 1.05 -0.22 -19.23
C ASP A 145 0.15 1.00 -18.94
N THR A 146 -1.12 0.97 -19.36
CA THR A 146 -2.09 2.03 -19.06
C THR A 146 -2.38 2.11 -17.55
N GLN A 147 -2.43 0.97 -16.85
CA GLN A 147 -2.59 0.95 -15.39
C GLN A 147 -1.43 1.66 -14.70
N ARG A 148 -0.19 1.36 -15.14
CA ARG A 148 1.03 2.00 -14.65
C ARG A 148 1.04 3.49 -14.93
N GLU A 149 0.81 3.90 -16.16
CA GLU A 149 0.77 5.32 -16.55
C GLU A 149 -0.26 6.11 -15.72
N ALA A 150 -1.48 5.58 -15.58
CA ALA A 150 -2.53 6.22 -14.79
C ALA A 150 -2.17 6.32 -13.30
N LEU A 151 -1.53 5.29 -12.74
CA LEU A 151 -1.09 5.31 -11.34
C LEU A 151 0.04 6.33 -11.11
N VAL A 152 1.02 6.38 -12.02
CA VAL A 152 2.10 7.39 -11.97
C VAL A 152 1.52 8.81 -12.05
N ALA A 153 0.63 9.08 -13.01
CA ALA A 153 -0.03 10.37 -13.14
C ALA A 153 -0.80 10.76 -11.86
N THR A 154 -1.50 9.80 -11.24
CA THR A 154 -2.20 10.01 -9.96
C THR A 154 -1.22 10.42 -8.86
N LEU A 155 -0.11 9.70 -8.71
CA LEU A 155 0.91 9.96 -7.69
C LEU A 155 1.64 11.28 -7.90
N MET A 156 1.78 11.73 -9.15
CA MET A 156 2.31 13.06 -9.49
C MET A 156 1.26 14.18 -9.33
N GLY A 157 -0.01 13.84 -9.12
CA GLY A 157 -1.12 14.81 -9.06
C GLY A 157 -1.47 15.43 -10.42
N GLU A 158 -1.19 14.72 -11.51
CA GLU A 158 -1.44 15.17 -12.89
C GLU A 158 -2.85 14.76 -13.34
N TRP A 159 -3.86 15.38 -12.76
CA TRP A 159 -5.27 15.02 -12.96
C TRP A 159 -5.80 15.15 -14.39
N ASP A 160 -5.14 15.96 -15.22
CA ASP A 160 -5.47 16.15 -16.64
C ASP A 160 -4.71 15.18 -17.58
N ASP A 161 -3.93 14.24 -17.04
CA ASP A 161 -3.16 13.30 -17.85
C ASP A 161 -4.09 12.36 -18.67
N PRO A 162 -3.81 12.15 -19.97
CA PRO A 162 -4.63 11.28 -20.82
C PRO A 162 -4.76 9.82 -20.33
N ALA A 163 -3.80 9.30 -19.56
CA ALA A 163 -3.87 7.95 -19.00
C ALA A 163 -5.00 7.81 -17.97
N LEU A 164 -5.25 8.84 -17.15
CA LEU A 164 -6.39 8.89 -16.24
C LEU A 164 -7.72 8.90 -17.01
N GLY A 165 -7.78 9.64 -18.11
CA GLY A 165 -8.92 9.63 -19.02
C GLY A 165 -9.20 8.23 -19.58
N ARG A 166 -8.15 7.53 -20.07
CA ARG A 166 -8.27 6.14 -20.56
C ARG A 166 -8.76 5.17 -19.47
N LEU A 167 -8.24 5.31 -18.25
CA LEU A 167 -8.67 4.51 -17.10
C LEU A 167 -10.16 4.71 -16.81
N ALA A 168 -10.61 5.96 -16.73
CA ALA A 168 -12.00 6.31 -16.46
C ALA A 168 -12.94 5.83 -17.60
N ASP A 169 -12.56 6.05 -18.85
CA ASP A 169 -13.32 5.62 -20.02
C ASP A 169 -13.49 4.09 -20.06
N ALA A 170 -12.43 3.33 -19.75
CA ALA A 170 -12.49 1.88 -19.68
C ALA A 170 -13.46 1.40 -18.57
N GLN A 171 -13.37 2.00 -17.38
CA GLN A 171 -14.29 1.67 -16.28
C GLN A 171 -15.75 1.96 -16.64
N LEU A 172 -16.04 3.12 -17.25
CA LEU A 172 -17.39 3.49 -17.67
C LEU A 172 -17.91 2.57 -18.78
N ALA A 173 -17.12 2.33 -19.83
CA ALA A 173 -17.50 1.46 -20.94
C ALA A 173 -17.83 0.04 -20.45
N CYS A 174 -17.02 -0.51 -19.55
CA CYS A 174 -17.26 -1.84 -19.00
C CYS A 174 -18.51 -1.93 -18.14
N VAL A 175 -18.88 -0.85 -17.42
CA VAL A 175 -20.17 -0.78 -16.70
C VAL A 175 -21.35 -0.70 -17.65
N ASP A 176 -21.22 0.03 -18.75
CA ASP A 176 -22.28 0.17 -19.75
C ASP A 176 -22.52 -1.15 -20.52
N GLU A 177 -21.47 -1.94 -20.76
CA GLU A 177 -21.61 -3.28 -21.35
C GLU A 177 -22.50 -4.21 -20.50
N GLN A 178 -22.45 -4.09 -19.16
CA GLN A 178 -23.28 -4.90 -18.25
C GLN A 178 -24.78 -4.55 -18.28
N GLN A 179 -25.15 -3.42 -18.89
CA GLN A 179 -26.53 -2.94 -18.94
C GLN A 179 -27.21 -3.22 -20.29
N ARG A 180 -26.49 -3.82 -21.24
CA ARG A 180 -27.04 -4.18 -22.55
C ARG A 180 -27.85 -5.48 -22.43
N PRO A 181 -29.08 -5.52 -22.98
CA PRO A 181 -29.98 -6.67 -22.90
C PRO A 181 -29.55 -7.84 -23.79
#